data_AF-A0A1Y3UFW4-F1
#
_entry.id   AF-A0A1Y3UFW4-F1
#
_cell.length_a   1.000
_cell.length_b   1.000
_cell.length_c   1.000
_cell.angle_alpha   90.00
_cell.angle_beta   90.00
_cell.angle_gamma   90.00
#
_symmetry.space_group_name_H-M   'P 1'
#
loop_
_entity.id
_entity.type
_entity.pdbx_description
1 polymer ?
#
loop_
_entity_poly.entity_id
_entity_poly.type
_entity_poly.pdbx_seq_one_letter_code
_entity_poly.pdbx_strand_id
1 'polypeptide(L)'
;MQTINAKYTSTKQKGAQEVSLYIEGLPSGGSATVDDGSITTDKLASKAVTADKIADGVIPEKYTLPAASASALGGVKQVDYVADPAGETPTKAEFISLRDAMVTAGVMKPAS
;
A
#
# COMPACT_ATOMS: atom_id res chain seq x y z
N MET A 1 -47.21 15.85 15.87
CA MET A 1 -47.92 14.68 15.33
C MET A 1 -48.16 14.97 13.86
N GLN A 2 -47.44 14.31 12.94
CA GLN A 2 -47.59 14.58 11.50
C GLN A 2 -48.71 13.68 10.98
N THR A 3 -49.79 14.30 10.53
CA THR A 3 -50.94 13.57 9.97
C THR A 3 -50.58 13.07 8.57
N ILE A 4 -50.60 11.75 8.38
CA ILE A 4 -50.29 11.10 7.10
C ILE A 4 -51.60 10.95 6.31
N ASN A 5 -51.72 11.66 5.18
CA ASN A 5 -52.89 11.58 4.30
C ASN A 5 -52.72 10.42 3.31
N ALA A 6 -53.35 9.27 3.59
CA ALA A 6 -53.38 8.14 2.66
C ALA A 6 -54.39 8.37 1.53
N LYS A 7 -53.92 8.45 0.27
CA LYS A 7 -54.79 8.44 -0.92
C LYS A 7 -55.13 7.00 -1.28
N TYR A 8 -56.38 6.57 -1.10
CA TYR A 8 -56.87 5.25 -1.51
C TYR A 8 -57.32 5.29 -2.97
N THR A 9 -56.65 4.56 -3.87
CA THR A 9 -57.14 4.34 -5.24
C THR A 9 -57.73 2.94 -5.35
N SER A 10 -59.05 2.82 -5.32
CA SER A 10 -59.72 1.53 -5.48
C SER A 10 -59.78 1.13 -6.96
N THR A 11 -58.89 0.24 -7.42
CA THR A 11 -59.13 -0.54 -8.64
C THR A 11 -59.75 -1.86 -8.23
N LYS A 12 -61.03 -2.06 -8.58
CA LYS A 12 -61.89 -3.18 -8.13
C LYS A 12 -61.21 -4.54 -8.30
N GLN A 13 -61.41 -5.46 -7.34
CA GLN A 13 -61.92 -6.84 -7.52
C GLN A 13 -62.18 -7.49 -6.14
N LYS A 14 -63.19 -8.36 -6.12
CA LYS A 14 -63.82 -8.99 -4.94
C LYS A 14 -62.91 -10.11 -4.40
N GLY A 15 -62.29 -9.90 -3.24
CA GLY A 15 -61.45 -10.89 -2.54
C GLY A 15 -60.10 -10.29 -2.16
N ALA A 16 -59.75 -10.34 -0.86
CA ALA A 16 -58.52 -9.85 -0.23
C ALA A 16 -57.94 -8.55 -0.85
N GLN A 17 -58.35 -7.40 -0.32
CA GLN A 17 -57.86 -6.10 -0.81
C GLN A 17 -56.45 -5.86 -0.30
N GLU A 18 -55.45 -5.83 -1.19
CA GLU A 18 -54.10 -5.41 -0.84
C GLU A 18 -54.03 -3.88 -0.77
N VAL A 19 -53.51 -3.38 0.35
CA VAL A 19 -53.26 -1.95 0.57
C VAL A 19 -51.79 -1.69 0.28
N SER A 20 -51.47 -1.02 -0.84
CA SER A 20 -50.11 -0.56 -1.11
C SER A 20 -49.83 0.72 -0.34
N LEU A 21 -49.02 0.66 0.72
CA LEU A 21 -48.53 1.84 1.44
C LEU A 21 -47.26 2.38 0.73
N TYR A 22 -47.31 3.61 0.23
CA TYR A 22 -46.13 4.35 -0.22
C TYR A 22 -45.75 5.37 0.86
N ILE A 23 -44.59 5.18 1.51
CA ILE A 23 -44.05 6.13 2.50
C ILE A 23 -43.06 7.02 1.76
N GLU A 24 -43.46 8.26 1.45
CA GLU A 24 -42.53 9.27 0.95
C GLU A 24 -41.46 9.58 2.01
N GLY A 25 -40.19 9.51 1.62
CA GLY A 25 -39.08 9.88 2.50
C GLY A 25 -38.63 8.79 3.49
N LEU A 26 -39.03 7.52 3.32
CA LEU A 26 -38.32 6.44 3.98
C LEU A 26 -36.86 6.52 3.50
N PRO A 27 -35.86 6.70 4.38
CA PRO A 27 -34.47 6.73 3.93
C PRO A 27 -34.22 5.38 3.28
N SER A 28 -34.10 5.38 1.96
CA SER A 28 -33.57 4.23 1.26
C SER A 28 -32.22 4.02 1.90
N GLY A 29 -32.01 2.86 2.54
CA GLY A 29 -30.70 2.38 2.93
C GLY A 29 -29.87 2.05 1.69
N GLY A 30 -29.89 2.94 0.68
CA GLY A 30 -29.03 2.91 -0.46
C GLY A 30 -27.61 3.05 0.05
N SER A 31 -26.76 2.13 -0.37
CA SER A 31 -25.32 2.20 -0.15
C SER A 31 -24.86 3.64 -0.35
N ALA A 32 -24.44 4.31 0.72
CA ALA A 32 -23.82 5.61 0.62
C ALA A 32 -22.48 5.38 -0.10
N THR A 33 -22.51 5.44 -1.43
CA THR A 33 -21.31 5.39 -2.23
C THR A 33 -20.52 6.64 -1.93
N VAL A 34 -19.25 6.46 -1.58
CA VAL A 34 -18.33 7.55 -1.36
C VAL A 34 -17.96 8.10 -2.73
N ASP A 35 -18.27 9.37 -2.99
CA ASP A 35 -17.88 10.02 -4.24
C ASP A 35 -16.36 10.10 -4.36
N ASP A 36 -15.83 10.00 -5.58
CA ASP A 36 -14.41 10.13 -5.86
C ASP A 36 -13.85 11.45 -5.33
N GLY A 37 -12.72 11.37 -4.62
CA GLY A 37 -12.06 12.53 -4.01
C GLY A 37 -12.77 13.12 -2.79
N SER A 38 -13.91 12.58 -2.35
CA SER A 38 -14.62 13.10 -1.18
C SER A 38 -13.91 12.82 0.15
N ILE A 39 -12.99 11.86 0.21
CA ILE A 39 -12.12 11.62 1.39
C ILE A 39 -10.78 12.32 1.18
N THR A 40 -10.52 13.35 1.98
CA THR A 40 -9.27 14.13 1.96
C THR A 40 -8.44 13.85 3.19
N THR A 41 -7.17 14.30 3.19
CA THR A 41 -6.26 14.17 4.34
C THR A 41 -6.84 14.78 5.62
N ASP A 42 -7.52 15.92 5.52
CA ASP A 42 -8.08 16.64 6.68
C ASP A 42 -9.25 15.89 7.34
N LYS A 43 -9.94 15.02 6.58
CA LYS A 43 -11.01 14.16 7.09
C LYS A 43 -10.45 12.93 7.85
N LEU A 44 -9.15 12.68 7.75
CA LEU A 44 -8.47 11.56 8.42
C LEU A 44 -7.61 12.10 9.57
N ALA A 45 -8.12 11.98 10.80
CA ALA A 45 -7.33 12.29 11.99
C ALA A 45 -6.06 11.43 12.06
N SER A 46 -5.01 11.92 12.73
CA SER A 46 -3.79 11.14 12.93
C SER A 46 -4.10 9.79 13.57
N LYS A 47 -3.50 8.71 13.03
CA LYS A 47 -3.75 7.32 13.46
C LYS A 47 -5.20 6.84 13.30
N ALA A 48 -6.06 7.55 12.55
CA ALA A 48 -7.43 7.10 12.30
C ALA A 48 -7.47 5.79 11.50
N VAL A 49 -6.53 5.61 10.56
CA VAL A 49 -6.34 4.36 9.82
C VAL A 49 -5.15 3.63 10.41
N THR A 50 -5.40 2.48 11.05
CA THR A 50 -4.39 1.62 11.67
C THR A 50 -4.26 0.33 10.85
N ALA A 51 -3.20 -0.45 11.10
CA ALA A 51 -3.00 -1.74 10.43
C ALA A 51 -4.25 -2.64 10.52
N ASP A 52 -4.84 -2.78 11.71
CA ASP A 52 -6.05 -3.61 11.94
C ASP A 52 -7.29 -3.15 11.16
N LYS A 53 -7.31 -1.91 10.64
CA LYS A 53 -8.42 -1.37 9.83
C LYS A 53 -8.21 -1.56 8.34
N ILE A 54 -7.05 -2.05 7.94
CA ILE A 54 -6.70 -2.32 6.56
C ILE A 54 -6.72 -3.83 6.38
N ALA A 55 -7.47 -4.30 5.38
CA ALA A 55 -7.47 -5.72 5.04
C ALA A 55 -6.07 -6.20 4.65
N ASP A 56 -5.75 -7.45 5.00
CA ASP A 56 -4.45 -8.05 4.69
C ASP A 56 -4.15 -7.98 3.19
N GLY A 57 -2.90 -7.68 2.86
CA GLY A 57 -2.40 -7.58 1.48
C GLY A 57 -2.74 -6.30 0.73
N VAL A 58 -3.54 -5.38 1.29
CA VAL A 58 -3.81 -4.06 0.67
C VAL A 58 -2.56 -3.18 0.65
N ILE A 59 -1.83 -3.15 1.77
CA ILE A 59 -0.51 -2.53 1.83
C ILE A 59 0.53 -3.64 1.61
N PRO A 60 1.42 -3.50 0.62
CA PRO A 60 2.53 -4.43 0.46
C PRO A 60 3.36 -4.50 1.74
N GLU A 61 3.95 -5.66 2.00
CA GLU A 61 4.88 -5.80 3.12
C GLU A 61 5.96 -4.73 3.08
N LYS A 62 6.47 -4.36 4.26
CA LYS A 62 7.55 -3.39 4.38
C LYS A 62 8.71 -3.82 3.49
N TYR A 63 9.07 -2.98 2.53
CA TYR A 63 10.20 -3.23 1.67
C TYR A 63 11.49 -3.32 2.49
N THR A 64 12.23 -4.41 2.29
CA THR A 64 13.57 -4.60 2.82
C THR A 64 14.53 -4.63 1.65
N LEU A 65 15.52 -3.73 1.65
CA LEU A 65 16.53 -3.68 0.58
C LEU A 65 17.36 -4.97 0.62
N PRO A 66 17.30 -5.84 -0.39
CA PRO A 66 18.12 -7.05 -0.42
C PRO A 66 19.59 -6.68 -0.66
N ALA A 67 20.51 -7.52 -0.20
CA ALA A 67 21.91 -7.40 -0.60
C ALA A 67 22.05 -7.73 -2.10
N ALA A 68 22.95 -7.03 -2.78
CA ALA A 68 23.28 -7.35 -4.18
C ALA A 68 23.80 -8.80 -4.29
N SER A 69 23.44 -9.49 -5.37
CA SER A 69 23.97 -10.80 -5.69
C SER A 69 24.23 -10.92 -7.19
N ALA A 70 24.90 -12.00 -7.61
CA ALA A 70 25.16 -12.23 -9.02
C ALA A 70 23.87 -12.42 -9.87
N SER A 71 22.75 -12.76 -9.23
CA SER A 71 21.48 -13.07 -9.90
C SER A 71 20.37 -12.06 -9.61
N ALA A 72 20.59 -11.08 -8.72
CA ALA A 72 19.58 -10.11 -8.35
C ALA A 72 20.20 -8.76 -7.96
N LEU A 73 19.52 -7.69 -8.36
CA LEU A 73 19.84 -6.33 -7.91
C LEU A 73 19.60 -6.21 -6.40
N GLY A 74 20.43 -5.40 -5.75
CA GLY A 74 20.34 -5.11 -4.32
C GLY A 74 21.31 -4.01 -3.91
N GLY A 75 21.30 -3.68 -2.62
CA GLY A 75 22.20 -2.70 -2.04
C GLY A 75 23.62 -3.23 -1.85
N VAL A 76 24.59 -2.33 -1.99
CA VAL A 76 26.00 -2.53 -1.60
C VAL A 76 26.39 -1.52 -0.53
N LYS A 77 27.39 -1.87 0.28
CA LYS A 77 28.00 -0.92 1.21
C LYS A 77 29.04 -0.07 0.46
N GLN A 78 29.26 1.15 0.94
CA GLN A 78 30.40 1.93 0.49
C GLN A 78 31.70 1.25 0.94
N VAL A 79 32.66 1.14 0.03
CA VAL A 79 34.01 0.66 0.34
C VAL A 79 34.79 1.80 0.98
N ASP A 80 35.57 1.50 2.02
CA ASP A 80 36.52 2.45 2.57
C ASP A 80 37.58 2.86 1.52
N TYR A 81 38.20 4.02 1.71
CA TYR A 81 39.24 4.49 0.80
C TYR A 81 40.42 3.50 0.76
N VAL A 82 40.83 3.14 -0.46
CA VAL A 82 42.06 2.38 -0.73
C VAL A 82 43.08 3.37 -1.29
N ALA A 83 44.25 3.44 -0.65
CA ALA A 83 45.32 4.35 -1.06
C ALA A 83 45.81 4.09 -2.49
N ASP A 84 46.24 5.15 -3.16
CA ASP A 84 46.84 5.04 -4.49
C ASP A 84 48.15 4.22 -4.43
N PRO A 85 48.50 3.51 -5.52
CA PRO A 85 49.76 2.78 -5.61
C PRO A 85 50.96 3.69 -5.37
N ALA A 86 51.98 3.18 -4.68
CA ALA A 86 53.16 3.97 -4.36
C ALA A 86 54.03 4.30 -5.58
N GLY A 87 53.85 3.59 -6.70
CA GLY A 87 54.60 3.78 -7.95
C GLY A 87 53.72 3.65 -9.19
N GLU A 88 54.32 3.90 -10.36
CA GLU A 88 53.59 3.93 -11.64
C GLU A 88 52.99 2.57 -12.06
N THR A 89 53.52 1.46 -11.51
CA THR A 89 52.98 0.11 -11.75
C THR A 89 52.42 -0.45 -10.45
N PRO A 90 51.09 -0.68 -10.34
CA PRO A 90 50.49 -1.33 -9.18
C PRO A 90 51.08 -2.72 -8.96
N THR A 91 51.46 -2.99 -7.72
CA THR A 91 51.96 -4.30 -7.29
C THR A 91 50.82 -5.30 -7.09
N LYS A 92 51.15 -6.60 -7.06
CA LYS A 92 50.18 -7.66 -6.73
C LYS A 92 49.55 -7.44 -5.36
N ALA A 93 50.31 -6.93 -4.38
CA ALA A 93 49.83 -6.68 -3.04
C ALA A 93 48.77 -5.56 -3.01
N GLU A 94 49.01 -4.45 -3.72
CA GLU A 94 48.06 -3.33 -3.80
C GLU A 94 46.75 -3.76 -4.48
N PHE A 95 46.84 -4.55 -5.56
CA PHE A 95 45.64 -5.11 -6.21
C PHE A 95 44.85 -6.05 -5.28
N ILE A 96 45.56 -6.91 -4.53
CA ILE A 96 44.94 -7.80 -3.55
C ILE A 96 44.21 -7.00 -2.47
N SER A 97 44.82 -5.93 -1.95
CA SER A 97 44.17 -5.05 -0.97
C SER A 97 42.87 -4.43 -1.49
N LEU A 98 42.88 -3.92 -2.74
CA LEU A 98 41.66 -3.39 -3.38
C LEU A 98 40.58 -4.48 -3.50
N ARG A 99 40.94 -5.64 -4.05
CA ARG A 99 40.01 -6.76 -4.21
C ARG A 99 39.42 -7.18 -2.87
N ASP A 100 40.25 -7.34 -1.85
CA ASP A 100 39.81 -7.81 -0.53
C ASP A 100 38.88 -6.77 0.14
N ALA A 101 39.13 -5.48 -0.07
CA ALA A 101 38.21 -4.42 0.36
C ALA A 101 36.84 -4.51 -0.35
N MET A 102 36.83 -4.73 -1.67
CA MET A 102 35.59 -4.90 -2.44
C MET A 102 34.82 -6.16 -2.07
N VAL A 103 35.52 -7.27 -1.79
CA VAL A 103 34.91 -8.53 -1.32
C VAL A 103 34.32 -8.35 0.07
N THR A 104 35.04 -7.69 0.98
CA THR A 104 34.57 -7.41 2.35
C THR A 104 33.33 -6.52 2.35
N ALA A 105 33.26 -5.55 1.44
CA ALA A 105 32.09 -4.67 1.28
C ALA A 105 30.88 -5.37 0.60
N GLY A 106 31.05 -6.60 0.11
CA GLY A 106 30.01 -7.35 -0.61
C GLY A 106 29.77 -6.86 -2.04
N VAL A 107 30.68 -6.06 -2.60
CA VAL A 107 30.61 -5.57 -3.99
C VAL A 107 31.09 -6.66 -4.96
N MET A 108 32.03 -7.50 -4.53
CA MET A 108 32.59 -8.59 -5.32
C MET A 108 32.43 -9.92 -4.58
N LYS A 109 32.15 -11.01 -5.32
CA LYS A 109 32.09 -12.36 -4.75
C LYS A 109 33.51 -12.82 -4.33
N PRO A 110 33.70 -13.48 -3.18
CA PRO A 110 34.97 -14.09 -2.82
C PRO A 110 35.36 -15.20 -3.81
N ALA A 111 36.67 -15.48 -3.88
CA ALA A 111 37.16 -16.65 -4.60
C ALA A 111 36.55 -17.92 -4.00
N SER A 112 36.18 -18.85 -4.87
CA SER A 112 35.59 -20.15 -4.52
C SER A 112 36.50 -20.98 -3.63
#